data_AF-A0A8B8MUL9-F1
#
_entry.id   AF-A0A8B8MUL9-F1
#
_cell.length_a   1.000
_cell.length_b   1.000
_cell.length_c   1.000
_cell.angle_alpha   90.00
_cell.angle_beta   90.00
_cell.angle_gamma   90.00
#
_symmetry.space_group_name_H-M   'P 1'
#
loop_
_entity.id
_entity.type
_entity.pdbx_description
1 polymer ?
#
loop_
_entity_poly.entity_id
_entity_poly.type
_entity_poly.pdbx_seq_one_letter_code
_entity_poly.pdbx_strand_id
1 'polypeptide(L)'
;MAAVQDLPEYFDLSRNIVEAIGRIPSDIVHHASFLGDNMDIDIWKNTLESLQKQPKDSTEDDQVSSPIQDSSINQNPSARGRRLPVPPSPGGARAPAGKKRRKPELSSSSEIECDVFLSFKGTNTREIKDQLYRTLADARIPVFKYDNEHHFDEELPPQVKDAIKRSRISIAILSADYASSKSCLMELAQMWECRMLNGQNIIPIFCGISPSDVTDQAGDFEKALGVHKTAGVDSETIETWRTVLREIGGLHGYVADLHKGFEDQLAREVAVRVALMLRDYGLVVTDKPIGIDHHVQEIMRKLGVAYSGGQATEVRGKDVCVVGIYGVPGVGKTTLAKVVFHQVRHLFDACSFLPGISSKQVKFSRGMLIADLQIQNHAPVESSGEGTEEIASLCRNARVLIVLDDVDADEQIKALAGTLTWFGPGSRIIVTTTTQEVLSAFGVPESDHETVEKHKVELMSPECALQLFRNHAFQGDAPEDGSEYDSLSRDFVKTIQPLPSRIVTLASSLLDENIHVWRSNLDLLQKALKALKDLKDRQTAGGGGGGGGRPAPLELECI
;
A
#
# COMPACT_ATOMS: atom_id res chain seq x y z
N MET A 1 -10.13 -17.13 -26.80
CA MET A 1 -11.17 -16.08 -26.89
C MET A 1 -12.43 -16.37 -26.07
N ALA A 2 -12.56 -17.50 -25.35
CA ALA A 2 -13.74 -17.74 -24.49
C ALA A 2 -13.60 -17.25 -23.03
N ALA A 3 -12.38 -17.17 -22.46
CA ALA A 3 -12.18 -16.84 -21.04
C ALA A 3 -12.37 -15.35 -20.64
N VAL A 4 -12.69 -14.47 -21.59
CA VAL A 4 -12.84 -13.02 -21.33
C VAL A 4 -14.32 -12.64 -21.07
N GLN A 5 -15.29 -13.50 -21.45
CA GLN A 5 -16.71 -13.20 -21.30
C GLN A 5 -17.26 -13.49 -19.89
N ASP A 6 -16.63 -14.40 -19.14
CA ASP A 6 -17.15 -14.87 -17.85
C ASP A 6 -16.54 -14.15 -16.63
N LEU A 7 -15.60 -13.20 -16.85
CA LEU A 7 -14.89 -12.47 -15.80
C LEU A 7 -15.82 -11.76 -14.77
N PRO A 8 -16.94 -11.13 -15.19
CA PRO A 8 -17.91 -10.57 -14.25
C PRO A 8 -18.58 -11.64 -13.38
N GLU A 9 -18.84 -12.83 -13.93
CA GLU A 9 -19.54 -13.91 -13.23
C GLU A 9 -18.65 -14.58 -12.17
N TYR A 10 -17.34 -14.76 -12.45
CA TYR A 10 -16.36 -15.19 -11.44
C TYR A 10 -16.20 -14.17 -10.30
N PHE A 11 -16.30 -12.87 -10.62
CA PHE A 11 -16.22 -11.81 -9.62
C PHE A 11 -17.43 -11.80 -8.68
N ASP A 12 -18.62 -12.12 -9.18
CA ASP A 12 -19.83 -12.24 -8.36
C ASP A 12 -19.87 -13.57 -7.58
N LEU A 13 -19.45 -14.68 -8.19
CA LEU A 13 -19.30 -15.98 -7.52
C LEU A 13 -18.29 -15.93 -6.36
N SER A 14 -17.12 -15.30 -6.57
CA SER A 14 -16.11 -15.14 -5.52
C SER A 14 -16.64 -14.34 -4.33
N ARG A 15 -17.38 -13.25 -4.58
CA ARG A 15 -18.01 -12.44 -3.53
C ARG A 15 -19.04 -13.24 -2.74
N ASN A 16 -19.90 -13.99 -3.42
CA ASN A 16 -20.95 -14.80 -2.79
C ASN A 16 -20.36 -15.96 -1.97
N ILE A 17 -19.26 -16.56 -2.41
CA ILE A 17 -18.54 -17.61 -1.67
C ILE A 17 -17.91 -17.03 -0.40
N VAL A 18 -17.26 -15.86 -0.49
CA VAL A 18 -16.68 -15.15 0.65
C VAL A 18 -17.74 -14.75 1.68
N GLU A 19 -18.93 -14.37 1.24
CA GLU A 19 -20.06 -14.12 2.13
C GLU A 19 -20.62 -15.40 2.76
N ALA A 20 -20.68 -16.50 2.01
CA ALA A 20 -21.17 -17.79 2.52
C ALA A 20 -20.25 -18.39 3.60
N ILE A 21 -18.93 -18.18 3.51
CA ILE A 21 -17.94 -18.64 4.51
C ILE A 21 -17.72 -17.65 5.66
N GLY A 22 -18.58 -16.63 5.81
CA GLY A 22 -18.58 -15.75 6.98
C GLY A 22 -17.37 -14.80 7.08
N ARG A 23 -16.63 -14.60 5.98
CA ARG A 23 -15.39 -13.80 5.93
C ARG A 23 -14.29 -14.25 6.89
N ILE A 24 -14.25 -15.54 7.23
CA ILE A 24 -13.20 -16.10 8.09
C ILE A 24 -11.90 -16.22 7.26
N PRO A 25 -10.78 -15.60 7.68
CA PRO A 25 -9.55 -15.55 6.88
C PRO A 25 -8.97 -16.92 6.48
N SER A 26 -9.02 -17.92 7.38
CA SER A 26 -8.53 -19.27 7.10
C SER A 26 -9.33 -19.97 6.00
N ASP A 27 -10.64 -19.78 6.00
CA ASP A 27 -11.56 -20.46 5.08
C ASP A 27 -11.53 -19.77 3.71
N ILE A 28 -11.33 -18.45 3.67
CA ILE A 28 -11.07 -17.70 2.45
C ILE A 28 -9.82 -18.24 1.75
N VAL A 29 -8.71 -18.43 2.49
CA VAL A 29 -7.45 -18.92 1.91
C VAL A 29 -7.60 -20.37 1.42
N HIS A 30 -8.29 -21.22 2.19
CA HIS A 30 -8.54 -22.62 1.79
C HIS A 30 -9.36 -22.72 0.50
N HIS A 31 -10.47 -21.97 0.40
CA HIS A 31 -11.31 -21.98 -0.79
C HIS A 31 -10.69 -21.24 -1.99
N ALA A 32 -9.94 -20.16 -1.75
CA ALA A 32 -9.24 -19.42 -2.81
C ALA A 32 -8.12 -20.26 -3.46
N SER A 33 -7.43 -21.09 -2.68
CA SER A 33 -6.44 -22.04 -3.20
C SER A 33 -7.12 -23.12 -4.07
N PHE A 34 -8.16 -23.78 -3.54
CA PHE A 34 -8.89 -24.84 -4.23
C PHE A 34 -9.58 -24.38 -5.54
N LEU A 35 -10.17 -23.17 -5.54
CA LEU A 35 -10.86 -22.60 -6.68
C LEU A 35 -9.90 -21.91 -7.67
N GLY A 36 -8.77 -21.39 -7.18
CA GLY A 36 -7.70 -20.82 -8.02
C GLY A 36 -7.03 -21.87 -8.91
N ASP A 37 -6.98 -23.12 -8.45
CA ASP A 37 -6.49 -24.26 -9.24
C ASP A 37 -7.52 -24.79 -10.26
N ASN A 38 -8.79 -24.38 -10.16
CA ASN A 38 -9.90 -24.89 -10.98
C ASN A 38 -10.74 -23.74 -11.59
N MET A 39 -10.37 -23.30 -12.80
CA MET A 39 -11.09 -22.27 -13.57
C MET A 39 -12.33 -22.81 -14.33
N ASP A 40 -13.07 -23.74 -13.74
CA ASP A 40 -14.32 -24.27 -14.29
C ASP A 40 -15.51 -23.66 -13.55
N ILE A 41 -16.35 -22.90 -14.25
CA ILE A 41 -17.45 -22.14 -13.67
C ILE A 41 -18.50 -23.02 -12.96
N ASP A 42 -18.66 -24.26 -13.41
CA ASP A 42 -19.61 -25.19 -12.80
C ASP A 42 -19.09 -25.67 -11.42
N ILE A 43 -17.77 -25.75 -11.24
CA ILE A 43 -17.14 -26.05 -9.94
C ILE A 43 -17.39 -24.92 -8.94
N TRP A 44 -17.32 -23.66 -9.40
CA TRP A 44 -17.59 -22.48 -8.56
C TRP A 44 -19.06 -22.41 -8.12
N LYS A 45 -20.00 -22.67 -9.05
CA LYS A 45 -21.44 -22.71 -8.75
C LYS A 45 -21.80 -23.82 -7.77
N ASN A 46 -21.26 -25.03 -7.98
CA ASN A 46 -21.48 -26.17 -7.08
C ASN A 46 -20.88 -25.93 -5.68
N THR A 47 -19.73 -25.26 -5.59
CA THR A 47 -19.11 -24.89 -4.31
C THR A 47 -19.98 -23.91 -3.52
N LEU A 48 -20.49 -22.86 -4.19
CA LEU A 48 -21.41 -21.90 -3.56
C LEU A 48 -22.70 -22.59 -3.08
N GLU A 49 -23.30 -23.46 -3.90
CA GLU A 49 -24.49 -24.21 -3.49
C GLU A 49 -24.24 -25.12 -2.28
N SER A 50 -23.07 -25.77 -2.21
CA SER A 50 -22.70 -26.62 -1.09
C SER A 50 -22.53 -25.83 0.21
N LEU A 51 -21.94 -24.63 0.12
CA LEU A 51 -21.76 -23.73 1.27
C LEU A 51 -23.09 -23.15 1.77
N GLN A 52 -24.03 -22.87 0.86
CA GLN A 52 -25.37 -22.38 1.22
C GLN A 52 -26.28 -23.47 1.82
N LYS A 53 -25.99 -24.75 1.58
CA LYS A 53 -26.74 -25.90 2.12
C LYS A 53 -26.25 -26.36 3.50
N GLN A 54 -25.16 -25.80 4.04
CA GLN A 54 -24.70 -26.13 5.39
C GLN A 54 -25.63 -25.47 6.44
N PRO A 55 -26.17 -26.23 7.41
CA PRO A 55 -27.00 -25.64 8.47
C PRO A 55 -26.15 -24.72 9.36
N LYS A 56 -26.61 -23.48 9.55
CA LYS A 56 -26.12 -22.59 10.62
C LYS A 56 -26.72 -23.05 11.94
N ASP A 57 -25.97 -23.83 12.72
CA ASP A 57 -26.19 -24.08 14.15
C ASP A 57 -24.80 -24.41 14.75
N SER A 58 -24.39 -23.94 15.92
CA SER A 58 -25.08 -23.18 16.96
C SER A 58 -24.02 -22.67 17.95
N THR A 59 -24.16 -21.43 18.39
CA THR A 59 -23.69 -20.96 19.70
C THR A 59 -24.28 -21.85 20.81
N GLU A 60 -23.41 -22.43 21.65
CA GLU A 60 -23.81 -22.98 22.96
C GLU A 60 -24.12 -21.81 23.91
N ASP A 61 -25.35 -21.74 24.41
CA ASP A 61 -25.60 -21.83 25.85
C ASP A 61 -27.10 -21.90 26.18
N ASP A 62 -27.38 -22.76 27.16
CA ASP A 62 -28.56 -22.85 28.03
C ASP A 62 -29.95 -23.06 27.40
N GLN A 63 -30.48 -24.30 27.53
CA GLN A 63 -31.69 -24.56 28.34
C GLN A 63 -31.77 -26.02 28.80
N VAL A 64 -31.61 -26.21 30.11
CA VAL A 64 -32.17 -27.34 30.86
C VAL A 64 -33.69 -27.17 30.90
N SER A 65 -34.44 -28.20 30.50
CA SER A 65 -35.75 -28.50 31.10
C SER A 65 -36.26 -29.91 30.77
N SER A 66 -36.77 -30.57 31.80
CA SER A 66 -37.68 -31.71 31.75
C SER A 66 -38.63 -31.60 32.96
N PRO A 67 -39.84 -32.18 32.92
CA PRO A 67 -41.05 -31.34 33.01
C PRO A 67 -42.06 -31.75 34.11
N ILE A 68 -43.20 -31.01 34.14
CA ILE A 68 -44.52 -31.34 34.73
C ILE A 68 -44.67 -31.10 36.26
N GLN A 69 -45.56 -30.18 36.70
CA GLN A 69 -46.97 -30.45 37.05
C GLN A 69 -47.70 -29.27 37.73
N ASP A 70 -48.93 -29.04 37.28
CA ASP A 70 -50.16 -28.59 37.96
C ASP A 70 -50.21 -27.39 38.93
N SER A 71 -51.11 -26.47 38.56
CA SER A 71 -52.37 -26.15 39.28
C SER A 71 -52.65 -24.64 39.47
N SER A 72 -53.64 -24.19 38.68
CA SER A 72 -54.90 -23.65 39.19
C SER A 72 -54.98 -22.25 39.81
N ILE A 73 -55.96 -21.50 39.26
CA ILE A 73 -56.79 -20.44 39.85
C ILE A 73 -56.17 -19.03 39.79
N ASN A 74 -56.88 -17.92 39.56
CA ASN A 74 -58.11 -17.51 38.86
C ASN A 74 -58.19 -15.98 39.15
N GLN A 75 -58.81 -15.22 38.27
CA GLN A 75 -59.42 -13.89 38.54
C GLN A 75 -58.53 -12.63 38.71
N ASN A 76 -58.49 -11.88 37.61
CA ASN A 76 -58.66 -10.41 37.50
C ASN A 76 -59.80 -9.84 38.41
N PRO A 77 -60.04 -8.51 38.49
CA PRO A 77 -59.19 -7.33 38.21
C PRO A 77 -59.38 -6.17 39.25
N SER A 78 -58.87 -4.98 38.91
CA SER A 78 -59.46 -3.65 39.21
C SER A 78 -58.87 -2.78 40.35
N ALA A 79 -58.07 -1.81 39.89
CA ALA A 79 -58.25 -0.36 40.06
C ALA A 79 -57.94 0.38 41.38
N ARG A 80 -57.15 1.44 41.17
CA ARG A 80 -57.23 2.79 41.77
C ARG A 80 -57.05 2.94 43.28
N GLY A 81 -56.01 3.70 43.64
CA GLY A 81 -56.25 4.96 44.36
C GLY A 81 -55.36 5.25 45.56
N ARG A 82 -54.42 6.18 45.32
CA ARG A 82 -54.06 7.33 46.17
C ARG A 82 -53.49 7.13 47.59
N ARG A 83 -52.30 7.73 47.69
CA ARG A 83 -51.81 8.72 48.68
C ARG A 83 -51.31 8.23 50.06
N LEU A 84 -50.06 8.63 50.28
CA LEU A 84 -49.22 8.73 51.49
C LEU A 84 -49.96 9.32 52.72
N PRO A 85 -49.45 9.07 53.95
CA PRO A 85 -48.48 10.01 54.56
C PRO A 85 -47.32 9.38 55.38
N VAL A 86 -46.20 10.11 55.40
CA VAL A 86 -44.99 10.06 56.28
C VAL A 86 -45.37 10.63 57.68
N PRO A 87 -44.71 10.46 58.88
CA PRO A 87 -43.25 10.42 59.22
C PRO A 87 -42.90 9.52 60.46
N PRO A 88 -41.80 9.66 61.25
CA PRO A 88 -40.59 10.50 61.17
C PRO A 88 -39.22 9.76 61.35
N SER A 89 -38.14 10.48 61.02
CA SER A 89 -36.72 10.19 61.31
C SER A 89 -36.39 10.38 62.82
N PRO A 90 -35.27 9.85 63.35
CA PRO A 90 -33.91 10.47 63.23
C PRO A 90 -32.82 9.39 63.06
N GLY A 91 -31.55 9.61 62.70
CA GLY A 91 -30.67 10.77 62.50
C GLY A 91 -29.24 10.20 62.26
N GLY A 92 -28.27 11.03 61.86
CA GLY A 92 -26.84 10.71 62.05
C GLY A 92 -25.94 10.75 60.80
N ALA A 93 -25.29 11.90 60.61
CA ALA A 93 -23.88 12.09 60.23
C ALA A 93 -23.29 11.53 58.91
N ARG A 94 -23.27 12.42 57.90
CA ARG A 94 -22.09 13.00 57.19
C ARG A 94 -20.93 12.07 56.73
N ALA A 95 -20.82 11.88 55.40
CA ALA A 95 -19.64 11.39 54.68
C ALA A 95 -19.19 12.40 53.58
N PRO A 96 -17.90 12.46 53.20
CA PRO A 96 -17.35 13.51 52.33
C PRO A 96 -17.51 13.23 50.83
N ALA A 97 -17.44 14.30 50.04
CA ALA A 97 -17.70 14.39 48.61
C ALA A 97 -16.77 13.53 47.74
N GLY A 98 -17.36 12.62 46.97
CA GLY A 98 -16.71 11.91 45.86
C GLY A 98 -16.73 12.77 44.59
N LYS A 99 -15.56 12.93 43.98
CA LYS A 99 -15.35 13.55 42.66
C LYS A 99 -16.23 12.85 41.62
N LYS A 100 -17.14 13.59 40.97
CA LYS A 100 -17.83 13.14 39.76
C LYS A 100 -16.77 12.90 38.67
N ARG A 101 -16.52 11.63 38.34
CA ARG A 101 -15.87 11.21 37.10
C ARG A 101 -16.69 11.77 35.93
N ARG A 102 -16.12 12.72 35.19
CA ARG A 102 -16.64 13.11 33.87
C ARG A 102 -16.52 11.88 32.96
N LYS A 103 -17.64 11.49 32.34
CA LYS A 103 -17.62 10.59 31.19
C LYS A 103 -16.74 11.25 30.11
N PRO A 104 -15.82 10.54 29.46
CA PRO A 104 -15.20 11.08 28.26
C PRO A 104 -16.31 11.20 27.21
N GLU A 105 -16.59 12.43 26.81
CA GLU A 105 -17.34 12.71 25.60
C GLU A 105 -16.54 12.11 24.45
N LEU A 106 -17.09 11.09 23.79
CA LEU A 106 -16.56 10.59 22.53
C LEU A 106 -16.63 11.74 21.52
N SER A 107 -15.51 12.42 21.32
CA SER A 107 -15.27 13.22 20.13
C SER A 107 -15.20 12.24 18.96
N SER A 108 -16.34 12.04 18.30
CA SER A 108 -16.38 11.43 16.97
C SER A 108 -15.84 12.44 15.96
N SER A 109 -14.52 12.62 15.93
CA SER A 109 -13.89 13.04 14.68
C SER A 109 -14.07 11.87 13.73
N SER A 110 -15.05 11.97 12.84
CA SER A 110 -15.03 11.16 11.62
C SER A 110 -13.70 11.47 10.95
N GLU A 111 -12.78 10.51 10.95
CA GLU A 111 -11.50 10.64 10.28
C GLU A 111 -11.80 10.86 8.80
N ILE A 112 -11.38 12.02 8.27
CA ILE A 112 -11.57 12.34 6.86
C ILE A 112 -10.54 11.52 6.08
N GLU A 113 -10.93 10.30 5.72
CA GLU A 113 -10.16 9.42 4.84
C GLU A 113 -10.38 9.88 3.39
N CYS A 114 -9.47 10.72 2.89
CA CYS A 114 -9.49 11.19 1.51
C CYS A 114 -8.16 10.85 0.83
N ASP A 115 -8.26 10.26 -0.36
CA ASP A 115 -7.10 9.91 -1.19
C ASP A 115 -6.68 11.09 -2.08
N VAL A 116 -7.65 11.90 -2.50
CA VAL A 116 -7.47 12.98 -3.47
C VAL A 116 -8.01 14.31 -2.93
N PHE A 117 -7.20 15.36 -3.04
CA PHE A 117 -7.61 16.75 -2.84
C PHE A 117 -7.72 17.48 -4.18
N LEU A 118 -8.80 18.24 -4.41
CA LEU A 118 -8.95 19.09 -5.59
C LEU A 118 -8.86 20.56 -5.18
N SER A 119 -7.89 21.29 -5.75
CA SER A 119 -7.82 22.74 -5.68
C SER A 119 -8.26 23.35 -7.00
N PHE A 120 -9.19 24.30 -6.96
CA PHE A 120 -9.75 24.93 -8.16
C PHE A 120 -10.31 26.31 -7.84
N LYS A 121 -10.48 27.12 -8.88
CA LYS A 121 -11.22 28.38 -8.82
C LYS A 121 -11.89 28.70 -10.15
N GLY A 122 -13.07 29.31 -10.05
CA GLY A 122 -13.69 30.03 -11.15
C GLY A 122 -14.84 29.26 -11.81
N THR A 123 -15.63 30.00 -12.58
CA THR A 123 -16.77 29.47 -13.32
C THR A 123 -16.35 28.50 -14.42
N ASN A 124 -15.16 28.72 -15.01
CA ASN A 124 -14.65 27.93 -16.13
C ASN A 124 -14.11 26.56 -15.70
N THR A 125 -13.85 26.34 -14.41
CA THR A 125 -13.42 25.03 -13.90
C THR A 125 -14.56 24.13 -13.48
N ARG A 126 -15.82 24.63 -13.48
CA ARG A 126 -16.97 23.92 -12.92
C ARG A 126 -17.26 22.60 -13.63
N GLU A 127 -17.21 22.59 -14.95
CA GLU A 127 -17.54 21.41 -15.75
C GLU A 127 -16.52 20.28 -15.54
N ILE A 128 -15.22 20.58 -15.65
CA ILE A 128 -14.17 19.61 -15.40
C ILE A 128 -14.12 19.17 -13.94
N LYS A 129 -14.35 20.08 -12.99
CA LYS A 129 -14.46 19.78 -11.55
C LYS A 129 -15.58 18.76 -11.30
N ASP A 130 -16.78 19.05 -11.77
CA ASP A 130 -17.94 18.20 -11.53
C ASP A 130 -17.74 16.84 -12.18
N GLN A 131 -17.13 16.80 -13.36
CA GLN A 131 -16.85 15.57 -14.07
C GLN A 131 -15.74 14.73 -13.40
N LEU A 132 -14.70 15.36 -12.85
CA LEU A 132 -13.68 14.70 -12.03
C LEU A 132 -14.29 14.11 -10.76
N TYR A 133 -15.12 14.88 -10.04
CA TYR A 133 -15.80 14.37 -8.85
C TYR A 133 -16.67 13.15 -9.16
N ARG A 134 -17.42 13.16 -10.28
CA ARG A 134 -18.23 12.00 -10.71
C ARG A 134 -17.35 10.81 -11.04
N THR A 135 -16.37 11.01 -11.93
CA THR A 135 -15.54 9.91 -12.45
C THR A 135 -14.68 9.27 -11.36
N LEU A 136 -14.12 10.06 -10.45
CA LEU A 136 -13.38 9.55 -9.29
C LEU A 136 -14.29 8.81 -8.30
N ALA A 137 -15.51 9.30 -8.08
CA ALA A 137 -16.50 8.61 -7.25
C ALA A 137 -16.95 7.28 -7.87
N ASP A 138 -17.17 7.23 -9.19
CA ASP A 138 -17.50 6.00 -9.92
C ASP A 138 -16.36 4.97 -9.82
N ALA A 139 -15.11 5.44 -9.80
CA ALA A 139 -13.92 4.64 -9.55
C ALA A 139 -13.69 4.28 -8.05
N ARG A 140 -14.60 4.68 -7.15
CA ARG A 140 -14.51 4.51 -5.69
C ARG A 140 -13.25 5.12 -5.06
N ILE A 141 -12.75 6.21 -5.64
CA ILE A 141 -11.62 6.96 -5.11
C ILE A 141 -12.15 8.06 -4.17
N PRO A 142 -11.81 8.04 -2.87
CA PRO A 142 -12.26 9.07 -1.93
C PRO A 142 -11.66 10.44 -2.27
N VAL A 143 -12.52 11.39 -2.64
CA VAL A 143 -12.13 12.78 -2.92
C VAL A 143 -12.64 13.69 -1.82
N PHE A 144 -11.77 14.55 -1.29
CA PHE A 144 -12.19 15.60 -0.37
C PHE A 144 -13.07 16.61 -1.10
N LYS A 145 -14.34 16.70 -0.70
CA LYS A 145 -15.30 17.67 -1.24
C LYS A 145 -15.32 18.90 -0.35
N TYR A 146 -14.84 20.00 -0.87
CA TYR A 146 -14.92 21.29 -0.20
C TYR A 146 -15.25 22.38 -1.23
N ASP A 147 -16.24 23.20 -0.89
CA ASP A 147 -16.71 24.26 -1.77
C ASP A 147 -16.01 25.57 -1.39
N ASN A 148 -15.00 25.90 -2.19
CA ASN A 148 -14.18 27.10 -2.04
C ASN A 148 -14.86 28.38 -2.52
N GLU A 149 -16.07 28.31 -3.08
CA GLU A 149 -16.69 29.44 -3.79
C GLU A 149 -17.09 30.62 -2.87
N HIS A 150 -17.12 30.44 -1.54
CA HIS A 150 -17.73 31.41 -0.62
C HIS A 150 -16.87 31.86 0.58
N HIS A 151 -15.59 31.47 0.65
CA HIS A 151 -14.75 31.81 1.82
C HIS A 151 -13.94 33.10 1.63
N PHE A 152 -14.21 34.06 2.52
CA PHE A 152 -13.48 35.30 2.68
C PHE A 152 -12.37 35.14 3.75
N ASP A 153 -11.13 35.27 3.28
CA ASP A 153 -9.83 35.58 3.91
C ASP A 153 -9.59 35.40 5.43
N GLU A 154 -8.56 34.62 5.76
CA GLU A 154 -7.29 35.08 6.40
C GLU A 154 -6.29 33.92 6.48
N GLU A 155 -6.78 32.73 6.81
CA GLU A 155 -6.03 31.47 6.86
C GLU A 155 -6.80 30.31 6.22
N LEU A 156 -6.06 29.32 5.70
CA LEU A 156 -6.67 28.06 5.28
C LEU A 156 -7.35 27.37 6.47
N PRO A 157 -8.62 26.94 6.33
CA PRO A 157 -9.31 26.20 7.38
C PRO A 157 -8.51 24.96 7.79
N PRO A 158 -8.47 24.61 9.10
CA PRO A 158 -7.75 23.44 9.57
C PRO A 158 -8.14 22.16 8.83
N GLN A 159 -9.43 22.00 8.50
CA GLN A 159 -9.94 20.85 7.75
C GLN A 159 -9.35 20.75 6.34
N VAL A 160 -9.12 21.87 5.67
CA VAL A 160 -8.51 21.92 4.33
C VAL A 160 -7.01 21.63 4.42
N LYS A 161 -6.30 22.25 5.37
CA LYS A 161 -4.89 21.95 5.63
C LYS A 161 -4.68 20.46 5.90
N ASP A 162 -5.54 19.89 6.74
CA ASP A 162 -5.53 18.47 7.09
C ASP A 162 -5.84 17.56 5.91
N ALA A 163 -6.84 17.92 5.09
CA ALA A 163 -7.19 17.16 3.90
C ALA A 163 -6.03 17.15 2.89
N ILE A 164 -5.38 18.29 2.66
CA ILE A 164 -4.19 18.36 1.80
C ILE A 164 -3.08 17.48 2.37
N LYS A 165 -2.79 17.57 3.67
CA LYS A 165 -1.71 16.78 4.30
C LYS A 165 -1.95 15.28 4.29
N ARG A 166 -3.21 14.84 4.41
CA ARG A 166 -3.58 13.41 4.44
C ARG A 166 -3.79 12.82 3.06
N SER A 167 -4.07 13.62 2.04
CA SER A 167 -4.25 13.14 0.67
C SER A 167 -2.97 12.51 0.14
N ARG A 168 -3.10 11.49 -0.71
CA ARG A 168 -1.95 10.90 -1.43
C ARG A 168 -1.67 11.63 -2.74
N ILE A 169 -2.71 12.25 -3.31
CA ILE A 169 -2.66 12.98 -4.57
C ILE A 169 -3.41 14.30 -4.42
N SER A 170 -2.82 15.38 -4.93
CA SER A 170 -3.48 16.68 -5.02
C SER A 170 -3.59 17.08 -6.49
N ILE A 171 -4.77 17.52 -6.93
CA ILE A 171 -5.03 17.98 -8.30
C ILE A 171 -5.27 19.48 -8.27
N ALA A 172 -4.47 20.23 -9.02
CA ALA A 172 -4.60 21.69 -9.14
C ALA A 172 -5.25 22.03 -10.50
N ILE A 173 -6.51 22.46 -10.49
CA ILE A 173 -7.21 22.93 -11.69
C ILE A 173 -6.96 24.43 -11.83
N LEU A 174 -5.97 24.77 -12.64
CA LEU A 174 -5.44 26.12 -12.83
C LEU A 174 -6.18 26.83 -13.97
N SER A 175 -6.77 27.98 -13.66
CA SER A 175 -7.47 28.87 -14.59
C SER A 175 -6.84 30.27 -14.57
N ALA A 176 -7.22 31.13 -15.53
CA ALA A 176 -6.74 32.51 -15.61
C ALA A 176 -7.02 33.32 -14.33
N ASP A 177 -8.13 33.06 -13.64
CA ASP A 177 -8.51 33.75 -12.41
C ASP A 177 -8.04 33.04 -11.13
N TYR A 178 -7.33 31.92 -11.24
CA TYR A 178 -6.92 31.10 -10.09
C TYR A 178 -6.13 31.90 -9.06
N ALA A 179 -5.09 32.61 -9.49
CA ALA A 179 -4.22 33.40 -8.62
C ALA A 179 -4.92 34.60 -7.96
N SER A 180 -6.12 34.98 -8.42
CA SER A 180 -6.89 36.04 -7.75
C SER A 180 -7.46 35.60 -6.40
N SER A 181 -7.47 34.29 -6.08
CA SER A 181 -7.85 33.79 -4.74
C SER A 181 -6.64 33.59 -3.86
N LYS A 182 -6.61 34.29 -2.72
CA LYS A 182 -5.61 34.08 -1.68
C LYS A 182 -5.66 32.64 -1.16
N SER A 183 -6.85 32.10 -0.89
CA SER A 183 -7.03 30.72 -0.42
C SER A 183 -6.45 29.69 -1.40
N CYS A 184 -6.69 29.83 -2.71
CA CYS A 184 -6.16 28.89 -3.71
C CYS A 184 -4.62 28.93 -3.78
N LEU A 185 -4.02 30.12 -3.66
CA LEU A 185 -2.55 30.25 -3.59
C LEU A 185 -1.98 29.61 -2.31
N MET A 186 -2.69 29.71 -1.19
CA MET A 186 -2.30 29.01 0.03
C MET A 186 -2.45 27.49 -0.10
N GLU A 187 -3.50 26.99 -0.75
CA GLU A 187 -3.69 25.55 -1.03
C GLU A 187 -2.52 25.01 -1.86
N LEU A 188 -2.17 25.68 -2.97
CA LEU A 188 -1.01 25.33 -3.79
C LEU A 188 0.29 25.26 -2.98
N ALA A 189 0.52 26.26 -2.12
CA ALA A 189 1.71 26.29 -1.28
C ALA A 189 1.76 25.09 -0.31
N GLN A 190 0.63 24.75 0.31
CA GLN A 190 0.53 23.59 1.19
C GLN A 190 0.72 22.27 0.42
N MET A 191 0.15 22.15 -0.79
CA MET A 191 0.35 20.99 -1.66
C MET A 191 1.82 20.80 -2.01
N TRP A 192 2.51 21.89 -2.38
CA TRP A 192 3.94 21.86 -2.71
C TRP A 192 4.80 21.47 -1.50
N GLU A 193 4.51 22.02 -0.32
CA GLU A 193 5.18 21.63 0.92
C GLU A 193 5.01 20.13 1.21
N CYS A 194 3.79 19.60 1.06
CA CYS A 194 3.54 18.16 1.20
C CYS A 194 4.38 17.35 0.21
N ARG A 195 4.37 17.71 -1.07
CA ARG A 195 5.21 17.05 -2.09
C ARG A 195 6.68 16.98 -1.68
N MET A 196 7.25 18.06 -1.16
CA MET A 196 8.66 18.11 -0.73
C MET A 196 8.94 17.28 0.52
N LEU A 197 8.00 17.22 1.48
CA LEU A 197 8.21 16.56 2.76
C LEU A 197 7.91 15.05 2.74
N ASN A 198 6.87 14.64 2.01
CA ASN A 198 6.35 13.27 2.05
C ASN A 198 6.17 12.63 0.66
N GLY A 199 6.55 13.33 -0.42
CA GLY A 199 6.47 12.79 -1.77
C GLY A 199 5.03 12.72 -2.34
N GLN A 200 4.09 13.49 -1.79
CA GLN A 200 2.73 13.62 -2.34
C GLN A 200 2.75 13.99 -3.83
N ASN A 201 1.95 13.31 -4.65
CA ASN A 201 1.85 13.60 -6.07
C ASN A 201 0.96 14.83 -6.33
N ILE A 202 1.37 15.69 -7.28
CA ILE A 202 0.57 16.83 -7.73
C ILE A 202 0.30 16.69 -9.23
N ILE A 203 -0.97 16.82 -9.63
CA ILE A 203 -1.40 16.80 -11.04
C ILE A 203 -1.99 18.18 -11.39
N PRO A 204 -1.31 19.02 -12.17
CA PRO A 204 -1.92 20.24 -12.68
C PRO A 204 -2.89 19.95 -13.84
N ILE A 205 -3.97 20.71 -13.94
CA ILE A 205 -4.90 20.74 -15.07
C ILE A 205 -5.08 22.20 -15.48
N PHE A 206 -4.61 22.56 -16.67
CA PHE A 206 -4.60 23.92 -17.20
C PHE A 206 -5.88 24.16 -17.99
N CYS A 207 -6.73 25.07 -17.52
CA CYS A 207 -8.07 25.31 -18.05
C CYS A 207 -8.20 26.74 -18.61
N GLY A 208 -8.28 26.87 -19.93
CA GLY A 208 -8.33 28.18 -20.59
C GLY A 208 -7.00 28.93 -20.58
N ILE A 209 -5.89 28.24 -20.24
CA ILE A 209 -4.54 28.81 -20.08
C ILE A 209 -3.47 27.84 -20.57
N SER A 210 -2.32 28.37 -20.95
CA SER A 210 -1.11 27.60 -21.24
C SER A 210 -0.34 27.30 -19.94
N PRO A 211 0.36 26.17 -19.81
CA PRO A 211 1.31 25.94 -18.72
C PRO A 211 2.32 27.08 -18.56
N SER A 212 2.74 27.69 -19.68
CA SER A 212 3.66 28.84 -19.67
C SER A 212 3.13 30.05 -18.93
N ASP A 213 1.81 30.29 -18.96
CA ASP A 213 1.18 31.41 -18.26
C ASP A 213 1.36 31.28 -16.74
N VAL A 214 1.40 30.04 -16.26
CA VAL A 214 1.64 29.70 -14.85
C VAL A 214 3.14 29.72 -14.53
N THR A 215 4.00 29.14 -15.38
CA THR A 215 5.46 29.06 -15.11
C THR A 215 6.16 30.40 -15.17
N ASP A 216 5.69 31.29 -16.05
CA ASP A 216 6.27 32.61 -16.25
C ASP A 216 5.54 33.66 -15.41
N GLN A 217 4.42 33.27 -14.78
CA GLN A 217 3.52 34.13 -14.01
C GLN A 217 3.09 35.38 -14.79
N ALA A 218 2.93 35.29 -16.12
CA ALA A 218 2.60 36.42 -16.98
C ALA A 218 1.09 36.72 -17.02
N GLY A 219 0.72 37.91 -17.47
CA GLY A 219 -0.69 38.25 -17.75
C GLY A 219 -1.54 38.31 -16.48
N ASP A 220 -2.56 37.44 -16.39
CA ASP A 220 -3.53 37.50 -15.30
C ASP A 220 -2.95 37.04 -13.95
N PHE A 221 -1.96 36.14 -13.97
CA PHE A 221 -1.21 35.76 -12.77
C PHE A 221 -0.39 36.93 -12.21
N GLU A 222 0.30 37.67 -13.09
CA GLU A 222 1.07 38.86 -12.69
C GLU A 222 0.16 39.91 -12.04
N LYS A 223 -0.97 40.23 -12.68
CA LYS A 223 -1.95 41.18 -12.18
C LYS A 223 -2.49 40.75 -10.82
N ALA A 224 -2.88 39.48 -10.69
CA ALA A 224 -3.45 38.96 -9.45
C ALA A 224 -2.45 39.02 -8.28
N LEU A 225 -1.19 38.62 -8.50
CA LEU A 225 -0.14 38.75 -7.49
C LEU A 225 0.14 40.22 -7.13
N GLY A 226 0.07 41.13 -8.10
CA GLY A 226 0.15 42.56 -7.87
C GLY A 226 -0.96 43.09 -6.96
N VAL A 227 -2.20 42.63 -7.17
CA VAL A 227 -3.35 42.99 -6.32
C VAL A 227 -3.13 42.52 -4.89
N HIS A 228 -2.73 41.26 -4.67
CA HIS A 228 -2.44 40.74 -3.32
C HIS A 228 -1.34 41.53 -2.60
N LYS A 229 -0.28 41.91 -3.33
CA LYS A 229 0.78 42.77 -2.81
C LYS A 229 0.25 44.14 -2.37
N THR A 230 -0.64 44.76 -3.15
CA THR A 230 -1.29 46.03 -2.76
C THR A 230 -2.31 45.89 -1.63
N ALA A 231 -2.89 44.70 -1.46
CA ALA A 231 -3.83 44.38 -0.40
C ALA A 231 -3.15 44.06 0.95
N GLY A 232 -1.81 44.13 1.01
CA GLY A 232 -1.05 44.00 2.26
C GLY A 232 -0.47 42.62 2.54
N VAL A 233 -0.48 41.70 1.56
CA VAL A 233 0.30 40.44 1.68
C VAL A 233 1.79 40.78 1.66
N ASP A 234 2.54 40.19 2.60
CA ASP A 234 3.97 40.43 2.73
C ASP A 234 4.75 39.91 1.51
N SER A 235 5.94 40.50 1.29
CA SER A 235 6.73 40.18 0.09
C SER A 235 7.27 38.75 0.09
N GLU A 236 7.49 38.12 1.26
CA GLU A 236 8.03 36.76 1.36
C GLU A 236 6.97 35.74 0.95
N THR A 237 5.72 35.93 1.37
CA THR A 237 4.57 35.14 0.93
C THR A 237 4.36 35.25 -0.58
N ILE A 238 4.46 36.45 -1.16
CA ILE A 238 4.33 36.64 -2.62
C ILE A 238 5.43 35.88 -3.39
N GLU A 239 6.69 35.94 -2.94
CA GLU A 239 7.78 35.19 -3.58
C GLU A 239 7.63 33.67 -3.41
N THR A 240 7.09 33.23 -2.28
CA THR A 240 6.73 31.82 -2.06
C THR A 240 5.69 31.37 -3.07
N TRP A 241 4.60 32.13 -3.26
CA TRP A 241 3.57 31.81 -4.25
C TRP A 241 4.12 31.81 -5.68
N ARG A 242 4.99 32.76 -6.03
CA ARG A 242 5.67 32.76 -7.34
C ARG A 242 6.48 31.51 -7.58
N THR A 243 7.25 31.10 -6.59
CA THR A 243 8.06 29.88 -6.66
C THR A 243 7.17 28.65 -6.85
N VAL A 244 6.13 28.52 -6.02
CA VAL A 244 5.20 27.38 -6.09
C VAL A 244 4.47 27.32 -7.43
N LEU A 245 3.98 28.45 -7.94
CA LEU A 245 3.33 28.52 -9.26
C LEU A 245 4.30 28.10 -10.36
N ARG A 246 5.57 28.53 -10.30
CA ARG A 246 6.59 28.14 -11.27
C ARG A 246 6.83 26.65 -11.27
N GLU A 247 7.06 26.09 -10.10
CA GLU A 247 7.34 24.66 -9.94
C GLU A 247 6.15 23.80 -10.35
N ILE A 248 4.93 24.13 -9.87
CA ILE A 248 3.71 23.38 -10.21
C ILE A 248 3.32 23.57 -11.68
N GLY A 249 3.49 24.77 -12.23
CA GLY A 249 3.28 25.03 -13.66
C GLY A 249 4.25 24.25 -14.55
N GLY A 250 5.45 23.94 -14.05
CA GLY A 250 6.45 23.11 -14.72
C GLY A 250 6.20 21.60 -14.57
N LEU A 251 5.29 21.18 -13.68
CA LEU A 251 4.89 19.78 -13.57
C LEU A 251 4.03 19.38 -14.77
N HIS A 252 4.13 18.12 -15.15
CA HIS A 252 3.30 17.60 -16.22
C HIS A 252 1.85 17.43 -15.78
N GLY A 253 0.97 18.12 -16.52
CA GLY A 253 -0.46 18.13 -16.32
C GLY A 253 -1.23 17.96 -17.61
N TYR A 254 -2.53 18.24 -17.53
CA TYR A 254 -3.43 18.17 -18.68
C TYR A 254 -3.81 19.57 -19.14
N VAL A 255 -3.83 19.81 -20.44
CA VAL A 255 -4.42 21.04 -21.00
C VAL A 255 -5.87 20.74 -21.36
N ALA A 256 -6.81 21.30 -20.60
CA ALA A 256 -8.23 21.02 -20.72
C ALA A 256 -8.80 21.49 -22.07
N ASP A 257 -8.26 22.55 -22.65
CA ASP A 257 -8.71 23.09 -23.94
C ASP A 257 -8.48 22.12 -25.12
N LEU A 258 -7.51 21.19 -24.99
CA LEU A 258 -7.33 20.09 -25.97
C LEU A 258 -8.48 19.09 -25.95
N HIS A 259 -9.32 19.13 -24.92
CA HIS A 259 -10.44 18.22 -24.68
C HIS A 259 -11.79 18.96 -24.65
N LYS A 260 -11.86 20.16 -25.21
CA LYS A 260 -13.07 21.00 -25.18
C LYS A 260 -14.24 20.29 -25.86
N GLY A 261 -15.34 20.06 -25.11
CA GLY A 261 -16.49 19.25 -25.53
C GLY A 261 -16.36 17.74 -25.27
N PHE A 262 -15.25 17.31 -24.66
CA PHE A 262 -14.95 15.94 -24.23
C PHE A 262 -14.36 15.95 -22.80
N GLU A 263 -14.89 16.82 -21.93
CA GLU A 263 -14.45 16.96 -20.54
C GLU A 263 -14.60 15.65 -19.75
N ASP A 264 -15.55 14.80 -20.15
CA ASP A 264 -15.73 13.44 -19.64
C ASP A 264 -14.56 12.52 -19.99
N GLN A 265 -13.98 12.66 -21.18
CA GLN A 265 -12.79 11.91 -21.57
C GLN A 265 -11.59 12.35 -20.74
N LEU A 266 -11.35 13.66 -20.60
CA LEU A 266 -10.26 14.17 -19.77
C LEU A 266 -10.38 13.67 -18.33
N ALA A 267 -11.58 13.74 -17.75
CA ALA A 267 -11.81 13.24 -16.40
C ALA A 267 -11.57 11.73 -16.27
N ARG A 268 -11.92 10.93 -17.29
CA ARG A 268 -11.57 9.49 -17.33
C ARG A 268 -10.07 9.26 -17.37
N GLU A 269 -9.34 10.00 -18.20
CA GLU A 269 -7.88 9.89 -18.29
C GLU A 269 -7.22 10.27 -16.96
N VAL A 270 -7.66 11.37 -16.35
CA VAL A 270 -7.20 11.78 -15.01
C VAL A 270 -7.55 10.72 -13.97
N ALA A 271 -8.78 10.17 -13.98
CA ALA A 271 -9.19 9.14 -13.03
C ALA A 271 -8.38 7.85 -13.17
N VAL A 272 -8.04 7.44 -14.41
CA VAL A 272 -7.14 6.31 -14.66
C VAL A 272 -5.75 6.60 -14.10
N ARG A 273 -5.19 7.78 -14.36
CA ARG A 273 -3.90 8.22 -13.81
C ARG A 273 -3.91 8.22 -12.27
N VAL A 274 -4.96 8.77 -11.67
CA VAL A 274 -5.14 8.78 -10.22
C VAL A 274 -5.25 7.36 -9.69
N ALA A 275 -6.10 6.50 -10.26
CA ALA A 275 -6.25 5.11 -9.83
C ALA A 275 -4.91 4.35 -9.87
N LEU A 276 -4.11 4.55 -10.92
CA LEU A 276 -2.78 3.97 -11.07
C LEU A 276 -1.77 4.51 -10.05
N MET A 277 -1.76 5.82 -9.79
CA MET A 277 -0.93 6.41 -8.73
C MET A 277 -1.36 6.00 -7.32
N LEU A 278 -2.65 5.76 -7.12
CA LEU A 278 -3.25 5.26 -5.89
C LEU A 278 -3.10 3.75 -5.73
N ARG A 279 -2.67 3.02 -6.77
CA ARG A 279 -2.39 1.58 -6.65
C ARG A 279 -1.38 1.40 -5.55
N ASP A 280 -1.82 0.76 -4.49
CA ASP A 280 -0.93 0.19 -3.52
C ASP A 280 -0.27 -1.03 -4.19
N TYR A 281 1.01 -0.94 -4.52
CA TYR A 281 1.78 -2.11 -4.96
C TYR A 281 2.07 -3.07 -3.76
N GLY A 282 1.22 -3.04 -2.72
CA GLY A 282 1.51 -3.55 -1.39
C GLY A 282 2.78 -2.93 -0.82
N LEU A 283 3.05 -1.66 -1.13
CA LEU A 283 4.25 -0.92 -0.70
C LEU A 283 4.14 -0.41 0.72
N VAL A 284 2.98 -0.57 1.37
CA VAL A 284 2.83 -0.31 2.79
C VAL A 284 3.73 -1.30 3.55
N VAL A 285 4.93 -0.85 3.86
CA VAL A 285 5.77 -1.45 4.88
C VAL A 285 5.19 -0.95 6.21
N THR A 286 4.09 -1.57 6.64
CA THR A 286 3.28 -1.16 7.81
C THR A 286 4.09 -1.07 9.09
N ASP A 287 5.18 -1.83 9.16
CA ASP A 287 6.08 -1.88 10.31
C ASP A 287 7.46 -1.41 9.90
N LYS A 288 8.07 -0.50 10.69
CA LYS A 288 9.45 -0.05 10.47
C LYS A 288 10.36 -1.29 10.35
N PRO A 289 10.89 -1.60 9.15
CA PRO A 289 11.55 -2.87 8.89
C PRO A 289 12.85 -2.95 9.70
N ILE A 290 13.03 -4.05 10.42
CA ILE A 290 14.11 -4.22 11.40
C ILE A 290 15.36 -4.77 10.72
N GLY A 291 16.51 -4.17 11.01
CA GLY A 291 17.81 -4.71 10.60
C GLY A 291 18.14 -4.54 9.11
N ILE A 292 17.42 -3.70 8.38
CA ILE A 292 17.64 -3.50 6.93
C ILE A 292 18.47 -2.25 6.58
N ASP A 293 18.77 -1.37 7.54
CA ASP A 293 19.38 -0.07 7.27
C ASP A 293 20.71 -0.17 6.50
N HIS A 294 21.56 -1.12 6.89
CA HIS A 294 22.81 -1.40 6.17
C HIS A 294 22.56 -1.88 4.73
N HIS A 295 21.57 -2.74 4.52
CA HIS A 295 21.20 -3.22 3.20
C HIS A 295 20.67 -2.09 2.32
N VAL A 296 19.85 -1.19 2.88
CA VAL A 296 19.36 0.00 2.19
C VAL A 296 20.52 0.90 1.78
N GLN A 297 21.41 1.24 2.71
CA GLN A 297 22.59 2.08 2.42
C GLN A 297 23.47 1.48 1.32
N GLU A 298 23.71 0.17 1.37
CA GLU A 298 24.52 -0.50 0.36
C GLU A 298 23.82 -0.51 -0.99
N ILE A 299 22.51 -0.77 -1.06
CA ILE A 299 21.77 -0.69 -2.33
C ILE A 299 21.78 0.73 -2.89
N MET A 300 21.59 1.77 -2.06
CA MET A 300 21.69 3.16 -2.52
C MET A 300 23.06 3.45 -3.13
N ARG A 301 24.14 2.97 -2.48
CA ARG A 301 25.51 3.09 -3.00
C ARG A 301 25.65 2.42 -4.36
N LYS A 302 25.13 1.19 -4.51
CA LYS A 302 25.17 0.42 -5.77
C LYS A 302 24.37 1.07 -6.90
N LEU A 303 23.23 1.65 -6.54
CA LEU A 303 22.44 2.48 -7.45
C LEU A 303 23.09 3.84 -7.72
N GLY A 304 24.24 4.17 -7.15
CA GLY A 304 24.85 5.49 -7.30
C GLY A 304 23.96 6.61 -6.79
N VAL A 305 23.10 6.36 -5.82
CA VAL A 305 22.20 7.36 -5.22
C VAL A 305 22.89 7.98 -4.00
N ALA A 306 22.96 9.31 -3.96
CA ALA A 306 23.40 10.03 -2.79
C ALA A 306 22.37 9.86 -1.67
N TYR A 307 22.78 9.25 -0.56
CA TYR A 307 21.94 8.95 0.58
C TYR A 307 22.59 9.47 1.86
N SER A 308 21.91 10.40 2.53
CA SER A 308 22.42 11.04 3.76
C SER A 308 21.26 11.41 4.68
N GLY A 309 21.45 11.26 6.00
CA GLY A 309 20.41 11.60 6.98
C GLY A 309 19.13 10.78 6.86
N GLY A 310 19.18 9.60 6.24
CA GLY A 310 18.00 8.75 6.01
C GLY A 310 17.17 9.14 4.79
N GLN A 311 17.66 10.04 3.94
CA GLN A 311 16.97 10.49 2.73
C GLN A 311 17.86 10.38 1.49
N ALA A 312 17.23 10.05 0.37
CA ALA A 312 17.87 10.07 -0.94
C ALA A 312 17.72 11.45 -1.58
N THR A 313 18.84 12.03 -2.02
CA THR A 313 18.88 13.41 -2.50
C THR A 313 19.06 13.53 -4.01
N GLU A 314 19.92 12.72 -4.60
CA GLU A 314 20.19 12.76 -6.05
C GLU A 314 20.74 11.43 -6.59
N VAL A 315 20.56 11.21 -7.89
CA VAL A 315 21.18 10.09 -8.63
C VAL A 315 22.49 10.59 -9.25
N ARG A 316 23.61 9.94 -8.93
CA ARG A 316 24.94 10.25 -9.46
C ARG A 316 25.18 9.49 -10.77
N GLY A 317 25.85 10.17 -11.71
CA GLY A 317 26.22 9.60 -13.00
C GLY A 317 25.07 9.54 -14.01
N LYS A 318 25.40 9.16 -15.24
CA LYS A 318 24.47 9.02 -16.36
C LYS A 318 24.29 7.57 -16.81
N ASP A 319 25.01 6.65 -16.19
CA ASP A 319 25.02 5.24 -16.56
C ASP A 319 23.69 4.58 -16.18
N VAL A 320 23.34 3.49 -16.85
CA VAL A 320 22.21 2.64 -16.49
C VAL A 320 22.74 1.58 -15.53
N CYS A 321 22.13 1.45 -14.35
CA CYS A 321 22.57 0.51 -13.33
C CYS A 321 21.46 -0.48 -12.98
N VAL A 322 21.84 -1.76 -12.88
CA VAL A 322 21.01 -2.86 -12.43
C VAL A 322 21.54 -3.36 -11.09
N VAL A 323 20.66 -3.52 -10.10
CA VAL A 323 20.99 -4.18 -8.83
C VAL A 323 20.13 -5.42 -8.65
N GLY A 324 20.76 -6.59 -8.66
CA GLY A 324 20.13 -7.86 -8.33
C GLY A 324 20.21 -8.16 -6.84
N ILE A 325 19.07 -8.11 -6.16
CA ILE A 325 18.89 -8.48 -4.76
C ILE A 325 18.55 -9.97 -4.70
N TYR A 326 19.45 -10.79 -4.18
CA TYR A 326 19.28 -12.24 -4.18
C TYR A 326 19.53 -12.89 -2.81
N GLY A 327 18.96 -14.07 -2.61
CA GLY A 327 18.99 -14.77 -1.33
C GLY A 327 17.86 -15.77 -1.19
N VAL A 328 17.89 -16.55 -0.11
CA VAL A 328 16.92 -17.62 0.14
C VAL A 328 15.47 -17.07 0.21
N PRO A 329 14.44 -17.89 -0.09
CA PRO A 329 13.05 -17.52 0.14
C PRO A 329 12.81 -17.04 1.57
N GLY A 330 11.95 -16.02 1.74
CA GLY A 330 11.58 -15.50 3.07
C GLY A 330 12.60 -14.57 3.75
N VAL A 331 13.77 -14.32 3.16
CA VAL A 331 14.84 -13.49 3.77
C VAL A 331 14.55 -11.97 3.75
N GLY A 332 13.49 -11.53 3.04
CA GLY A 332 13.08 -10.12 3.00
C GLY A 332 13.55 -9.31 1.78
N LYS A 333 13.89 -9.97 0.66
CA LYS A 333 14.32 -9.32 -0.60
C LYS A 333 13.28 -8.31 -1.11
N THR A 334 12.03 -8.75 -1.22
CA THR A 334 10.90 -7.91 -1.64
C THR A 334 10.72 -6.72 -0.72
N THR A 335 10.74 -6.93 0.60
CA THR A 335 10.64 -5.84 1.59
C THR A 335 11.76 -4.82 1.41
N LEU A 336 13.00 -5.27 1.22
CA LEU A 336 14.14 -4.40 0.98
C LEU A 336 13.97 -3.59 -0.32
N ALA A 337 13.54 -4.22 -1.41
CA ALA A 337 13.29 -3.54 -2.68
C ALA A 337 12.17 -2.50 -2.57
N LYS A 338 11.09 -2.81 -1.84
CA LYS A 338 9.98 -1.87 -1.56
C LYS A 338 10.44 -0.63 -0.81
N VAL A 339 11.27 -0.80 0.23
CA VAL A 339 11.82 0.32 1.01
C VAL A 339 12.70 1.21 0.13
N VAL A 340 13.63 0.62 -0.63
CA VAL A 340 14.49 1.37 -1.55
C VAL A 340 13.67 2.11 -2.59
N PHE A 341 12.71 1.43 -3.23
CA PHE A 341 11.83 2.02 -4.24
C PHE A 341 11.10 3.25 -3.70
N HIS A 342 10.48 3.13 -2.51
CA HIS A 342 9.78 4.25 -1.89
C HIS A 342 10.71 5.44 -1.62
N GLN A 343 11.95 5.17 -1.19
CA GLN A 343 12.91 6.20 -0.84
C GLN A 343 13.51 6.94 -2.03
N VAL A 344 13.55 6.36 -3.23
CA VAL A 344 14.24 6.98 -4.39
C VAL A 344 13.32 7.36 -5.54
N ARG A 345 12.07 6.87 -5.58
CA ARG A 345 11.17 7.06 -6.73
C ARG A 345 10.96 8.51 -7.16
N HIS A 346 11.04 9.47 -6.23
CA HIS A 346 10.88 10.90 -6.52
C HIS A 346 12.03 11.51 -7.33
N LEU A 347 13.14 10.79 -7.50
CA LEU A 347 14.31 11.22 -8.27
C LEU A 347 14.26 10.82 -9.76
N PHE A 348 13.19 10.15 -10.18
CA PHE A 348 13.01 9.56 -11.50
C PHE A 348 11.81 10.17 -12.23
N ASP A 349 11.88 10.17 -13.56
CA ASP A 349 10.81 10.69 -14.42
C ASP A 349 9.61 9.74 -14.44
N ALA A 350 9.89 8.43 -14.42
CA ALA A 350 8.88 7.39 -14.31
C ALA A 350 9.36 6.21 -13.45
N CYS A 351 8.43 5.58 -12.75
CA CYS A 351 8.71 4.44 -11.89
C CYS A 351 7.63 3.36 -11.99
N SER A 352 8.03 2.09 -11.86
CA SER A 352 7.12 0.95 -11.81
C SER A 352 7.66 -0.12 -10.86
N PHE A 353 6.78 -0.68 -10.04
CA PHE A 353 7.06 -1.84 -9.21
C PHE A 353 6.21 -3.01 -9.69
N LEU A 354 6.84 -4.07 -10.18
CA LEU A 354 6.15 -5.25 -10.71
C LEU A 354 6.25 -6.38 -9.68
N PRO A 355 5.21 -6.62 -8.86
CA PRO A 355 5.23 -7.65 -7.81
C PRO A 355 5.13 -9.06 -8.40
N GLY A 356 5.84 -10.02 -7.79
CA GLY A 356 5.60 -11.46 -7.98
C GLY A 356 5.58 -11.93 -9.44
N ILE A 357 6.60 -11.57 -10.23
CA ILE A 357 6.64 -11.88 -11.66
C ILE A 357 6.78 -13.39 -11.84
N SER A 358 5.68 -14.07 -12.14
CA SER A 358 5.70 -15.47 -12.57
C SER A 358 5.57 -15.59 -14.08
N SER A 359 6.04 -16.72 -14.64
CA SER A 359 5.93 -17.04 -16.08
C SER A 359 4.50 -16.90 -16.63
N LYS A 360 3.47 -17.17 -15.82
CA LYS A 360 2.04 -17.01 -16.18
C LYS A 360 1.58 -15.55 -16.19
N GLN A 361 2.24 -14.67 -15.44
CA GLN A 361 1.84 -13.28 -15.23
C GLN A 361 2.64 -12.26 -16.05
N VAL A 362 3.69 -12.66 -16.78
CA VAL A 362 4.52 -11.75 -17.60
C VAL A 362 3.70 -10.84 -18.51
N LYS A 363 2.60 -11.34 -19.09
CA LYS A 363 1.70 -10.51 -19.92
C LYS A 363 1.01 -9.40 -19.12
N PHE A 364 0.57 -9.72 -17.91
CA PHE A 364 -0.06 -8.77 -16.99
C PHE A 364 0.97 -7.76 -16.48
N SER A 365 2.15 -8.22 -16.02
CA SER A 365 3.26 -7.37 -15.60
C SER A 365 3.72 -6.42 -16.71
N ARG A 366 3.69 -6.87 -17.97
CA ARG A 366 3.99 -6.02 -19.13
C ARG A 366 2.96 -4.90 -19.30
N GLY A 367 1.67 -5.24 -19.25
CA GLY A 367 0.60 -4.24 -19.34
C GLY A 367 0.68 -3.22 -18.20
N MET A 368 1.01 -3.68 -16.99
CA MET A 368 1.26 -2.78 -15.85
C MET A 368 2.45 -1.85 -16.11
N LEU A 369 3.59 -2.40 -16.54
CA LEU A 369 4.79 -1.61 -16.81
C LEU A 369 4.53 -0.54 -17.86
N ILE A 370 3.87 -0.89 -18.96
CA ILE A 370 3.49 0.06 -20.00
C ILE A 370 2.60 1.16 -19.44
N ALA A 371 1.57 0.81 -18.65
CA ALA A 371 0.67 1.78 -18.05
C ALA A 371 1.39 2.73 -17.09
N ASP A 372 2.23 2.19 -16.20
CA ASP A 372 3.00 2.97 -15.22
C ASP A 372 3.96 3.94 -15.93
N LEU A 373 4.66 3.46 -16.97
CA LEU A 373 5.60 4.24 -17.75
C LEU A 373 4.87 5.27 -18.63
N GLN A 374 3.77 4.95 -19.31
CA GLN A 374 3.05 5.91 -20.18
C GLN A 374 2.45 7.08 -19.41
N ILE A 375 1.95 6.84 -18.21
CA ILE A 375 1.35 7.88 -17.38
C ILE A 375 2.39 8.86 -16.84
N GLN A 376 3.62 8.38 -16.69
CA GLN A 376 4.74 9.12 -16.11
C GLN A 376 5.73 9.64 -17.17
N ASN A 377 5.78 9.02 -18.36
CA ASN A 377 6.58 9.44 -19.51
C ASN A 377 5.70 10.12 -20.55
N HIS A 378 5.94 11.42 -20.73
CA HIS A 378 5.09 12.34 -21.49
C HIS A 378 5.37 12.35 -23.00
N ALA A 379 5.88 11.25 -23.55
CA ALA A 379 6.16 11.12 -24.99
C ALA A 379 4.96 10.49 -25.70
N PRO A 380 4.47 11.08 -26.82
CA PRO A 380 3.51 10.41 -27.68
C PRO A 380 4.21 9.18 -28.28
N VAL A 381 3.73 7.99 -27.93
CA VAL A 381 4.18 6.76 -28.60
C VAL A 381 3.17 6.46 -29.70
N GLU A 382 3.61 6.52 -30.95
CA GLU A 382 2.88 5.88 -32.05
C GLU A 382 2.89 4.38 -31.79
N SER A 383 1.72 3.79 -31.49
CA SER A 383 1.60 2.35 -31.23
C SER A 383 1.84 1.58 -32.53
N SER A 384 3.09 1.20 -32.74
CA SER A 384 3.52 0.34 -33.83
C SER A 384 4.54 -0.64 -33.26
N GLY A 385 4.09 -1.82 -32.82
CA GLY A 385 4.98 -2.93 -32.49
C GLY A 385 4.60 -3.74 -31.26
N GLU A 386 5.09 -4.98 -31.21
CA GLU A 386 4.95 -5.90 -30.07
C GLU A 386 5.35 -5.22 -28.74
N GLY A 387 4.65 -5.49 -27.64
CA GLY A 387 4.75 -4.70 -26.39
C GLY A 387 6.14 -4.57 -25.73
N THR A 388 7.15 -5.30 -26.20
CA THR A 388 8.57 -5.09 -25.84
C THR A 388 9.17 -3.84 -26.49
N GLU A 389 8.83 -3.55 -27.75
CA GLU A 389 9.30 -2.35 -28.45
C GLU A 389 8.71 -1.08 -27.83
N GLU A 390 7.45 -1.17 -27.39
CA GLU A 390 6.76 -0.10 -26.69
C GLU A 390 7.46 0.27 -25.37
N ILE A 391 7.78 -0.71 -24.52
CA ILE A 391 8.55 -0.48 -23.28
C ILE A 391 9.89 0.18 -23.58
N ALA A 392 10.64 -0.36 -24.55
CA ALA A 392 11.93 0.20 -24.94
C ALA A 392 11.80 1.66 -25.41
N SER A 393 10.74 2.00 -26.14
CA SER A 393 10.49 3.37 -26.60
C SER A 393 10.18 4.33 -25.45
N LEU A 394 9.38 3.89 -24.46
CA LEU A 394 9.01 4.67 -23.28
C LEU A 394 10.23 4.92 -22.39
N CYS A 395 11.13 3.96 -22.26
CA CYS A 395 12.30 4.06 -21.39
C CYS A 395 13.47 4.84 -22.01
N ARG A 396 13.60 4.90 -23.34
CA ARG A 396 14.82 5.37 -24.03
C ARG A 396 15.24 6.80 -23.70
N ASN A 397 14.28 7.69 -23.49
CA ASN A 397 14.50 9.12 -23.28
C ASN A 397 14.13 9.59 -21.87
N ALA A 398 13.83 8.65 -20.97
CA ALA A 398 13.41 8.94 -19.61
C ALA A 398 14.37 8.30 -18.61
N ARG A 399 14.57 8.95 -17.46
CA ARG A 399 15.25 8.37 -16.31
C ARG A 399 14.24 7.54 -15.53
N VAL A 400 14.26 6.22 -15.72
CA VAL A 400 13.25 5.32 -15.11
C VAL A 400 13.78 4.55 -13.90
N LEU A 401 12.88 4.25 -12.95
CA LEU A 401 13.11 3.31 -11.85
C LEU A 401 12.17 2.12 -11.97
N ILE A 402 12.69 0.93 -12.27
CA ILE A 402 11.87 -0.28 -12.43
C ILE A 402 12.30 -1.33 -11.41
N VAL A 403 11.34 -1.89 -10.68
CA VAL A 403 11.54 -3.05 -9.81
C VAL A 403 10.86 -4.27 -10.42
N LEU A 404 11.65 -5.32 -10.68
CA LEU A 404 11.18 -6.64 -11.07
C LEU A 404 11.25 -7.56 -9.85
N ASP A 405 10.13 -7.82 -9.21
CA ASP A 405 10.08 -8.64 -8.00
C ASP A 405 9.84 -10.12 -8.34
N ASP A 406 10.59 -10.99 -7.67
CA ASP A 406 10.52 -12.45 -7.71
C ASP A 406 10.78 -13.07 -9.09
N VAL A 407 11.81 -12.59 -9.77
CA VAL A 407 12.24 -13.12 -11.06
C VAL A 407 12.94 -14.47 -10.88
N ASP A 408 12.45 -15.49 -11.57
CA ASP A 408 12.98 -16.86 -11.54
C ASP A 408 13.49 -17.37 -12.89
N ALA A 409 13.26 -16.63 -13.97
CA ALA A 409 13.65 -17.03 -15.32
C ALA A 409 14.09 -15.85 -16.23
N ASP A 410 15.06 -16.10 -17.10
CA ASP A 410 15.60 -15.13 -18.06
C ASP A 410 14.52 -14.55 -19.00
N GLU A 411 13.52 -15.35 -19.36
CA GLU A 411 12.43 -14.95 -20.23
C GLU A 411 11.65 -13.75 -19.68
N GLN A 412 11.56 -13.62 -18.35
CA GLN A 412 10.87 -12.50 -17.69
C GLN A 412 11.65 -11.20 -17.89
N ILE A 413 12.98 -11.23 -17.70
CA ILE A 413 13.84 -10.06 -17.94
C ILE A 413 13.79 -9.68 -19.41
N LYS A 414 13.96 -10.64 -20.32
CA LYS A 414 13.89 -10.39 -21.77
C LYS A 414 12.55 -9.77 -22.19
N ALA A 415 11.46 -10.17 -21.53
CA ALA A 415 10.11 -9.71 -21.83
C ALA A 415 9.74 -8.34 -21.23
N LEU A 416 10.37 -7.92 -20.14
CA LEU A 416 9.98 -6.73 -19.36
C LEU A 416 11.05 -5.64 -19.33
N ALA A 417 12.33 -5.99 -19.41
CA ALA A 417 13.45 -5.07 -19.31
C ALA A 417 14.48 -5.19 -20.45
N GLY A 418 14.45 -6.28 -21.22
CA GLY A 418 15.30 -6.46 -22.39
C GLY A 418 16.79 -6.33 -22.07
N THR A 419 17.48 -5.45 -22.81
CA THR A 419 18.90 -5.12 -22.63
C THR A 419 19.06 -3.71 -22.08
N LEU A 420 20.23 -3.39 -21.51
CA LEU A 420 20.48 -2.04 -20.94
C LEU A 420 20.26 -0.88 -21.92
N THR A 421 20.36 -1.15 -23.23
CA THR A 421 20.11 -0.18 -24.31
C THR A 421 18.65 0.32 -24.39
N TRP A 422 17.71 -0.32 -23.68
CA TRP A 422 16.33 0.13 -23.60
C TRP A 422 16.17 1.40 -22.76
N PHE A 423 17.12 1.66 -21.85
CA PHE A 423 16.93 2.66 -20.81
C PHE A 423 17.72 3.94 -21.09
N GLY A 424 17.09 5.07 -20.79
CA GLY A 424 17.70 6.38 -20.87
C GLY A 424 18.75 6.62 -19.78
N PRO A 425 19.59 7.65 -19.94
CA PRO A 425 20.67 7.96 -19.00
C PRO A 425 20.18 8.17 -17.55
N GLY A 426 20.88 7.54 -16.60
CA GLY A 426 20.58 7.63 -15.17
C GLY A 426 19.48 6.67 -14.68
N SER A 427 18.95 5.79 -15.54
CA SER A 427 17.93 4.82 -15.16
C SER A 427 18.46 3.76 -14.19
N ARG A 428 17.57 3.23 -13.35
CA ARG A 428 17.88 2.23 -12.31
C ARG A 428 16.89 1.08 -12.36
N ILE A 429 17.42 -0.14 -12.39
CA ILE A 429 16.63 -1.36 -12.40
C ILE A 429 16.99 -2.18 -11.16
N ILE A 430 15.99 -2.61 -10.41
CA ILE A 430 16.17 -3.48 -9.25
C ILE A 430 15.48 -4.81 -9.58
N VAL A 431 16.18 -5.92 -9.37
CA VAL A 431 15.63 -7.26 -9.57
C VAL A 431 15.70 -8.02 -8.26
N THR A 432 14.58 -8.55 -7.75
CA THR A 432 14.63 -9.50 -6.63
C THR A 432 14.52 -10.93 -7.19
N THR A 433 15.33 -11.83 -6.66
CA THR A 433 15.41 -13.21 -7.18
C THR A 433 15.98 -14.18 -6.14
N THR A 434 15.73 -15.48 -6.29
CA THR A 434 16.37 -16.52 -5.49
C THR A 434 17.74 -16.93 -6.03
N THR A 435 18.01 -16.67 -7.32
CA THR A 435 19.28 -17.01 -8.00
C THR A 435 19.88 -15.79 -8.68
N GLN A 436 21.19 -15.60 -8.57
CA GLN A 436 21.88 -14.51 -9.26
C GLN A 436 22.06 -14.76 -10.78
N GLU A 437 21.77 -15.97 -11.26
CA GLU A 437 22.04 -16.41 -12.64
C GLU A 437 21.18 -15.65 -13.66
N VAL A 438 19.93 -15.32 -13.31
CA VAL A 438 18.99 -14.61 -14.18
C VAL A 438 19.48 -13.22 -14.58
N LEU A 439 20.38 -12.60 -13.81
CA LEU A 439 20.94 -11.28 -14.09
C LEU A 439 21.80 -11.27 -15.37
N SER A 440 22.29 -12.44 -15.81
CA SER A 440 23.01 -12.57 -17.08
C SER A 440 22.13 -12.26 -18.30
N ALA A 441 20.80 -12.30 -18.14
CA ALA A 441 19.84 -11.98 -19.20
C ALA A 441 19.93 -10.53 -19.71
N PHE A 442 20.53 -9.61 -18.94
CA PHE A 442 20.79 -8.23 -19.40
C PHE A 442 21.90 -8.12 -20.46
N GLY A 443 22.63 -9.21 -20.74
CA GLY A 443 23.59 -9.29 -21.85
C GLY A 443 24.89 -8.52 -21.61
N VAL A 444 25.21 -8.20 -20.36
CA VAL A 444 26.44 -7.50 -19.96
C VAL A 444 27.55 -8.53 -19.70
N PRO A 445 28.77 -8.33 -20.22
CA PRO A 445 29.91 -9.18 -19.88
C PRO A 445 30.18 -9.18 -18.38
N GLU A 446 30.50 -10.33 -17.78
CA GLU A 446 30.74 -10.43 -16.34
C GLU A 446 31.86 -9.50 -15.83
N SER A 447 32.76 -9.06 -16.70
CA SER A 447 33.85 -8.13 -16.39
C SER A 447 33.41 -6.69 -16.17
N ASP A 448 32.20 -6.31 -16.60
CA ASP A 448 31.65 -4.96 -16.47
C ASP A 448 30.81 -4.83 -15.19
N HIS A 449 31.50 -4.92 -14.06
CA HIS A 449 30.90 -4.94 -12.72
C HIS A 449 30.22 -3.62 -12.31
N GLU A 450 30.38 -2.54 -13.09
CA GLU A 450 29.81 -1.24 -12.75
C GLU A 450 28.34 -1.11 -13.18
N THR A 451 27.88 -1.90 -14.14
CA THR A 451 26.51 -1.79 -14.69
C THR A 451 25.52 -2.78 -14.12
N VAL A 452 25.97 -3.97 -13.68
CA VAL A 452 25.13 -4.99 -13.03
C VAL A 452 25.75 -5.41 -11.70
N GLU A 453 25.25 -4.83 -10.62
CA GLU A 453 25.69 -5.14 -9.26
C GLU A 453 24.81 -6.22 -8.60
N LYS A 454 25.44 -7.03 -7.75
CA LYS A 454 24.79 -8.13 -7.03
C LYS A 454 24.77 -7.84 -5.54
N HIS A 455 23.62 -7.98 -4.89
CA HIS A 455 23.46 -7.76 -3.46
C HIS A 455 22.82 -8.99 -2.81
N LYS A 456 23.62 -9.76 -2.06
CA LYS A 456 23.12 -10.92 -1.31
C LYS A 456 22.48 -10.45 -0.01
N VAL A 457 21.23 -10.86 0.21
CA VAL A 457 20.56 -10.71 1.51
C VAL A 457 20.83 -11.96 2.33
N GLU A 458 21.49 -11.77 3.46
CA GLU A 458 21.83 -12.85 4.39
C GLU A 458 20.73 -13.04 5.43
N LEU A 459 20.84 -14.14 6.17
CA LEU A 459 19.92 -14.41 7.27
C LEU A 459 20.01 -13.30 8.32
N MET A 460 18.88 -13.04 8.99
CA MET A 460 18.80 -11.99 9.99
C MET A 460 19.68 -12.31 11.20
N SER A 461 20.33 -11.30 11.77
CA SER A 461 21.08 -11.44 13.03
C SER A 461 20.14 -11.90 14.16
N PRO A 462 20.57 -12.72 15.12
CA PRO A 462 19.75 -13.15 16.25
C PRO A 462 19.07 -12.00 17.01
N GLU A 463 19.76 -10.86 17.12
CA GLU A 463 19.27 -9.65 17.81
C GLU A 463 18.08 -9.06 17.07
N CYS A 464 18.21 -8.80 15.76
CA CYS A 464 17.11 -8.33 14.92
C CYS A 464 15.97 -9.35 14.86
N ALA A 465 16.27 -10.65 14.83
CA ALA A 465 15.26 -11.71 14.80
C ALA A 465 14.41 -11.73 16.07
N LEU A 466 15.04 -11.55 17.25
CA LEU A 466 14.34 -11.41 18.52
C LEU A 466 13.50 -10.14 18.58
N GLN A 467 14.03 -9.02 18.09
CA GLN A 467 13.30 -7.77 18.04
C GLN A 467 12.07 -7.89 17.13
N LEU A 468 12.20 -8.51 15.95
CA LEU A 468 11.09 -8.77 15.04
C LEU A 468 10.05 -9.67 15.68
N PHE A 469 10.48 -10.78 16.29
CA PHE A 469 9.58 -11.69 16.99
C PHE A 469 8.77 -10.97 18.08
N ARG A 470 9.43 -10.21 18.96
CA ARG A 470 8.77 -9.46 20.04
C ARG A 470 7.78 -8.43 19.48
N ASN A 471 8.16 -7.70 18.43
CA ASN A 471 7.27 -6.71 17.82
C ASN A 471 5.98 -7.35 17.30
N HIS A 472 6.06 -8.52 16.66
CA HIS A 472 4.88 -9.19 16.10
C HIS A 472 4.07 -10.00 17.13
N ALA A 473 4.72 -10.56 18.16
CA ALA A 473 4.04 -11.34 19.18
C ALA A 473 3.35 -10.47 20.25
N PHE A 474 3.78 -9.22 20.42
CA PHE A 474 3.28 -8.32 21.47
C PHE A 474 2.80 -6.97 20.95
N GLN A 475 2.73 -6.76 19.62
CA GLN A 475 2.35 -5.47 19.01
C GLN A 475 3.16 -4.25 19.52
N GLY A 476 4.41 -4.48 19.93
CA GLY A 476 5.27 -3.43 20.50
C GLY A 476 5.21 -3.29 22.02
N ASP A 477 4.25 -3.93 22.70
CA ASP A 477 4.16 -4.00 24.17
C ASP A 477 5.00 -5.16 24.73
N ALA A 478 6.31 -5.11 24.47
CA ALA A 478 7.21 -6.17 24.88
C ALA A 478 7.17 -6.38 26.42
N PRO A 479 7.11 -7.63 26.91
CA PRO A 479 7.08 -7.92 28.33
C PRO A 479 8.40 -7.54 29.00
N GLU A 480 8.38 -7.35 30.33
CA GLU A 480 9.59 -7.03 31.10
C GLU A 480 10.70 -8.06 30.84
N ASP A 481 11.95 -7.57 30.70
CA ASP A 481 13.11 -8.42 30.49
C ASP A 481 13.26 -9.40 31.67
N GLY A 482 13.39 -10.70 31.36
CA GLY A 482 13.43 -11.77 32.36
C GLY A 482 12.07 -12.37 32.72
N SER A 483 10.97 -11.89 32.12
CA SER A 483 9.69 -12.59 32.14
C SER A 483 9.76 -13.94 31.42
N GLU A 484 8.83 -14.84 31.72
CA GLU A 484 8.78 -16.14 31.04
C GLU A 484 8.48 -16.01 29.54
N TYR A 485 7.68 -15.01 29.15
CA TYR A 485 7.45 -14.69 27.74
C TYR A 485 8.74 -14.26 27.03
N ASP A 486 9.63 -13.52 27.72
CA ASP A 486 10.93 -13.17 27.14
C ASP A 486 11.81 -14.40 26.93
N SER A 487 11.91 -15.28 27.93
CA SER A 487 12.72 -16.50 27.80
C SER A 487 12.21 -17.38 26.65
N LEU A 488 10.89 -17.55 26.54
CA LEU A 488 10.27 -18.32 25.45
C LEU A 488 10.50 -17.67 24.09
N SER A 489 10.43 -16.33 23.98
CA SER A 489 10.71 -15.61 22.74
C SER A 489 12.14 -15.90 22.24
N ARG A 490 13.12 -15.88 23.14
CA ARG A 490 14.52 -16.23 22.82
C ARG A 490 14.65 -17.68 22.37
N ASP A 491 13.92 -18.59 23.01
CA ASP A 491 13.98 -20.01 22.67
C ASP A 491 13.31 -20.33 21.34
N PHE A 492 12.19 -19.66 21.01
CA PHE A 492 11.59 -19.74 19.67
C PHE A 492 12.57 -19.28 18.59
N VAL A 493 13.18 -18.10 18.75
CA VAL A 493 14.12 -17.54 17.77
C VAL A 493 15.38 -18.40 17.60
N LYS A 494 15.87 -19.05 18.66
CA LYS A 494 16.96 -20.04 18.57
C LYS A 494 16.55 -21.33 17.88
N THR A 495 15.26 -21.69 17.95
CA THR A 495 14.73 -22.95 17.42
C THR A 495 14.50 -22.85 15.91
N ILE A 496 14.02 -21.71 15.42
CA ILE A 496 13.77 -21.48 13.99
C ILE A 496 14.99 -20.89 13.27
N GLN A 497 15.04 -21.08 11.96
CA GLN A 497 15.98 -20.34 11.12
C GLN A 497 15.58 -18.85 11.12
N PRO A 498 16.52 -17.89 11.24
CA PRO A 498 16.20 -16.47 11.37
C PRO A 498 15.82 -15.84 10.02
N LEU A 499 14.69 -16.28 9.48
CA LEU A 499 14.04 -15.74 8.30
C LEU A 499 12.88 -14.85 8.75
N PRO A 500 12.82 -13.59 8.29
CA PRO A 500 11.74 -12.67 8.63
C PRO A 500 10.34 -13.26 8.43
N SER A 501 10.07 -13.90 7.28
CA SER A 501 8.74 -14.46 7.00
C SER A 501 8.31 -15.49 8.05
N ARG A 502 9.19 -16.44 8.40
CA ARG A 502 8.91 -17.46 9.42
C ARG A 502 8.72 -16.87 10.80
N ILE A 503 9.56 -15.90 11.16
CA ILE A 503 9.47 -15.20 12.45
C ILE A 503 8.12 -14.51 12.58
N VAL A 504 7.70 -13.75 11.56
CA VAL A 504 6.43 -13.02 11.56
C VAL A 504 5.26 -13.98 11.68
N THR A 505 5.21 -15.03 10.84
CA THR A 505 4.12 -16.02 10.88
C THR A 505 4.00 -16.68 12.26
N LEU A 506 5.12 -17.13 12.84
CA LEU A 506 5.11 -17.77 14.15
C LEU A 506 4.74 -16.78 15.26
N ALA A 507 5.37 -15.61 15.29
CA ALA A 507 5.12 -14.60 16.32
C ALA A 507 3.66 -14.12 16.29
N SER A 508 3.11 -13.86 15.10
CA SER A 508 1.71 -13.45 14.95
C SER A 508 0.72 -14.54 15.37
N SER A 509 1.07 -15.83 15.25
CA SER A 509 0.22 -16.93 15.76
C SER A 509 0.17 -17.02 17.29
N LEU A 510 1.08 -16.32 17.98
CA LEU A 510 1.19 -16.30 19.44
C LEU A 510 0.67 -15.00 20.06
N LEU A 511 0.19 -14.08 19.23
CA LEU A 511 -0.38 -12.82 19.66
C LEU A 511 -1.63 -13.07 20.53
N ASP A 512 -1.72 -12.37 21.66
CA ASP A 512 -2.79 -12.48 22.66
C ASP A 512 -2.97 -13.88 23.30
N GLU A 513 -2.08 -14.82 22.98
CA GLU A 513 -2.12 -16.18 23.53
C GLU A 513 -1.53 -16.26 24.93
N ASN A 514 -2.04 -17.21 25.73
CA ASN A 514 -1.55 -17.43 27.08
C ASN A 514 -0.23 -18.24 27.11
N ILE A 515 0.49 -18.14 28.24
CA ILE A 515 1.80 -18.76 28.42
C ILE A 515 1.82 -20.29 28.22
N HIS A 516 0.70 -20.99 28.48
CA HIS A 516 0.62 -22.43 28.28
C HIS A 516 0.60 -22.80 26.79
N VAL A 517 -0.07 -21.98 25.97
CA VAL A 517 -0.08 -22.12 24.51
C VAL A 517 1.32 -21.87 23.95
N TRP A 518 2.02 -20.85 24.43
CA TRP A 518 3.41 -20.58 24.05
C TRP A 518 4.34 -21.78 24.33
N ARG A 519 4.31 -22.31 25.56
CA ARG A 519 5.13 -23.50 25.93
C ARG A 519 4.80 -24.71 25.05
N SER A 520 3.51 -24.96 24.82
CA SER A 520 3.05 -26.11 24.03
C SER A 520 3.48 -26.02 22.56
N ASN A 521 3.37 -24.83 21.96
CA ASN A 521 3.84 -24.59 20.59
C ASN A 521 5.35 -24.73 20.46
N LEU A 522 6.13 -24.23 21.44
CA LEU A 522 7.59 -24.39 21.43
C LEU A 522 7.99 -25.87 21.50
N ASP A 523 7.37 -26.65 22.39
CA ASP A 523 7.61 -28.09 22.51
C ASP A 523 7.24 -28.85 21.22
N LEU A 524 6.09 -28.52 20.61
CA LEU A 524 5.67 -29.08 19.33
C LEU A 524 6.70 -28.78 18.22
N LEU A 525 7.12 -27.53 18.11
CA LEU A 525 8.10 -27.08 17.13
C LEU A 525 9.44 -27.81 17.29
N GLN A 526 9.94 -27.93 18.52
CA GLN A 526 11.17 -28.66 18.83
C GLN A 526 11.08 -30.15 18.48
N LYS A 527 9.94 -30.79 18.78
CA LYS A 527 9.68 -32.19 18.41
C LYS A 527 9.64 -32.38 16.89
N ALA A 528 8.95 -31.49 16.17
CA ALA A 528 8.84 -31.54 14.72
C ALA A 528 10.22 -31.39 14.04
N LEU A 529 11.03 -30.42 14.48
CA LEU A 529 12.38 -30.20 13.95
C LEU A 529 13.32 -31.37 14.25
N LYS A 530 13.17 -32.02 15.41
CA LYS A 530 13.92 -33.24 15.73
C LYS A 530 13.56 -34.38 14.78
N ALA A 531 12.25 -34.63 14.57
CA ALA A 531 11.79 -35.66 13.64
C ALA A 531 12.28 -35.41 12.20
N LEU A 532 12.29 -34.16 11.74
CA LEU A 532 12.83 -33.79 10.42
C LEU A 532 14.33 -34.05 10.30
N LYS A 533 15.12 -33.75 11.34
CA LYS A 533 16.56 -34.08 11.37
C LYS A 533 16.78 -35.60 11.29
N ASP A 534 16.04 -36.36 12.11
CA ASP A 534 16.14 -37.82 12.12
C ASP A 534 15.75 -38.44 10.76
N LEU A 535 14.77 -37.87 10.06
CA LEU A 535 14.39 -38.29 8.70
C LEU A 535 15.49 -38.00 7.67
N LYS A 536 16.09 -36.80 7.74
CA LYS A 536 17.18 -36.41 6.84
C LYS A 536 18.42 -37.30 7.03
N ASP A 537 18.75 -37.61 8.28
CA ASP A 537 19.89 -38.46 8.62
C ASP A 537 19.68 -39.92 8.18
N ARG A 538 18.44 -40.42 8.18
CA ARG A 538 18.11 -41.74 7.62
C ARG A 538 18.22 -41.78 6.11
N GLN A 539 17.85 -40.71 5.41
CA GLN A 539 17.96 -40.62 3.95
C GLN A 539 19.42 -40.51 3.48
N THR A 540 20.27 -39.80 4.22
CA THR A 540 21.71 -39.71 3.91
C THR A 540 22.46 -40.99 4.25
N ALA A 541 22.05 -41.73 5.29
CA ALA A 541 22.62 -43.04 5.63
C ALA A 541 22.18 -44.18 4.68
N GLY A 542 21.05 -44.04 3.97
CA GLY A 542 20.52 -45.04 3.03
C GLY A 542 21.08 -44.96 1.60
N GLY A 543 21.87 -43.95 1.26
CA GLY A 543 22.38 -43.66 -0.09
C GLY A 543 23.57 -44.50 -0.57
N GLY A 544 23.73 -45.72 -0.06
CA GLY A 544 24.76 -46.68 -0.45
C GLY A 544 24.18 -47.89 -1.19
N GLY A 545 23.48 -47.67 -2.30
CA GLY A 545 22.93 -48.77 -3.12
C GLY A 545 22.22 -48.24 -4.36
N GLY A 546 22.71 -48.61 -5.54
CA GLY A 546 22.43 -47.95 -6.82
C GLY A 546 20.97 -47.94 -7.30
N GLY A 547 20.65 -46.92 -8.08
CA GLY A 547 19.40 -46.76 -8.83
C GLY A 547 19.17 -45.29 -9.19
N GLY A 548 19.49 -44.91 -10.43
CA GLY A 548 19.39 -43.54 -10.92
C GLY A 548 17.95 -43.03 -10.96
N GLY A 549 17.61 -42.18 -9.99
CA GLY A 549 16.45 -41.31 -10.00
C GLY A 549 16.68 -40.22 -8.96
N ARG A 550 16.87 -38.96 -9.39
CA ARG A 550 16.96 -37.82 -8.46
C ARG A 550 15.66 -37.76 -7.64
N PRO A 551 15.69 -37.87 -6.31
CA PRO A 551 14.51 -37.56 -5.51
C PRO A 551 14.32 -36.04 -5.51
N ALA A 552 13.10 -35.59 -5.76
CA ALA A 552 12.69 -34.19 -5.66
C ALA A 552 12.83 -33.71 -4.20
N PRO A 553 13.26 -32.45 -3.95
CA PRO A 553 13.32 -31.91 -2.60
C PRO A 553 11.89 -31.78 -2.08
N LEU A 554 11.58 -32.46 -0.96
CA LEU A 554 10.38 -32.14 -0.19
C LEU A 554 10.57 -30.73 0.37
N GLU A 555 9.72 -29.81 -0.09
CA GLU A 555 9.67 -28.41 0.31
C GLU A 555 9.53 -28.30 1.84
N LEU A 556 10.51 -27.64 2.44
CA LEU A 556 10.56 -27.25 3.85
C LEU A 556 9.67 -26.02 4.14
N GLU A 557 8.64 -25.81 3.32
CA GLU A 557 7.81 -24.60 3.32
C GLU A 557 6.56 -24.71 4.20
N CYS A 558 6.20 -25.91 4.68
CA CYS A 558 4.99 -26.11 5.50
C CYS A 558 5.18 -26.00 7.03
N ILE A 559 6.26 -25.40 7.53
CA ILE A 559 6.39 -25.06 8.97
C ILE A 559 6.85 -23.62 9.15
#